data_AF-A0A7W1FQC7-F1
#
_entry.id   AF-A0A7W1FQC7-F1
#
_cell.length_a   1.000
_cell.length_b   1.000
_cell.length_c   1.000
_cell.angle_alpha   90.00
_cell.angle_beta   90.00
_cell.angle_gamma   90.00
#
_symmetry.space_group_name_H-M   'P 1'
#
loop_
_entity.id
_entity.type
_entity.pdbx_description
1 polymer ?
#
loop_
_entity_poly.entity_id
_entity_poly.type
_entity_poly.pdbx_seq_one_letter_code
_entity_poly.pdbx_strand_id
1 'polypeptide(L)' 'MSRAKKALIIGGGVAGPVAAMALQQAGVDSVVYEAYAGGADDAGAFLTFASNGLDALRAIDAHHLVLA' A
#
# COMPACT_ATOMS: atom_id res chain seq x y z
N MET A 1 20.68 -18.48 2.86
CA MET A 1 19.57 -18.02 1.98
C MET A 1 19.62 -16.51 1.93
N SER A 2 19.72 -15.89 0.74
CA SER A 2 19.74 -14.43 0.66
C SER A 2 18.33 -13.92 0.96
N ARG A 3 18.15 -13.34 2.15
CA ARG A 3 16.96 -12.53 2.45
C ARG A 3 16.96 -11.39 1.44
N ALA A 4 15.92 -11.27 0.62
CA ALA A 4 15.76 -10.11 -0.25
C ALA A 4 15.87 -8.87 0.64
N LYS A 5 16.96 -8.11 0.49
CA LYS A 5 17.28 -7.02 1.43
C LYS A 5 16.40 -5.80 1.20
N LYS A 6 15.82 -5.67 0.00
CA LYS A 6 15.03 -4.52 -0.40
C LYS A 6 14.07 -4.84 -1.54
N ALA A 7 12.80 -4.43 -1.43
CA ALA A 7 11.81 -4.50 -2.49
C ALA A 7 11.67 -3.14 -3.20
N LEU A 8 11.50 -3.17 -4.53
CA LEU A 8 11.08 -2.01 -5.30
C LEU A 8 9.59 -2.16 -5.62
N ILE A 9 8.81 -1.15 -5.28
CA ILE A 9 7.37 -1.10 -5.55
C ILE A 9 7.16 -0.04 -6.61
N ILE A 10 6.55 -0.42 -7.73
CA ILE A 10 6.30 0.48 -8.85
C ILE A 10 4.81 0.83 -8.86
N GLY A 11 4.50 2.09 -8.57
CA GLY A 11 3.15 2.61 -8.37
C GLY A 11 2.87 3.00 -6.92
N GLY A 12 2.43 4.24 -6.72
CA GLY A 12 2.01 4.86 -5.47
C GLY A 12 0.49 4.93 -5.27
N GLY A 13 -0.29 4.25 -6.11
CA GLY A 13 -1.71 3.99 -5.84
C GLY A 13 -1.89 3.09 -4.61
N VAL A 14 -3.12 2.92 -4.12
CA VAL A 14 -3.45 2.27 -2.82
C VAL A 14 -2.62 1.02 -2.50
N ALA A 15 -2.47 0.09 -3.45
CA ALA A 15 -1.74 -1.17 -3.22
C ALA A 15 -0.24 -0.98 -2.94
N GLY A 16 0.38 0.08 -3.47
CA GLY A 16 1.81 0.34 -3.33
C GLY A 16 2.23 0.62 -1.89
N PRO A 17 1.70 1.68 -1.25
CA PRO A 17 1.93 1.96 0.16
C PRO A 17 1.48 0.82 1.07
N VAL A 18 0.36 0.14 0.77
CA VAL A 18 -0.10 -1.03 1.54
C VAL A 18 0.96 -2.15 1.53
N ALA A 19 1.52 -2.46 0.37
CA ALA A 19 2.60 -3.44 0.26
C ALA A 19 3.87 -2.98 0.96
N ALA A 20 4.23 -1.69 0.85
CA ALA A 20 5.41 -1.12 1.52
C ALA A 20 5.32 -1.24 3.05
N MET A 21 4.15 -0.94 3.61
CA MET A 21 3.86 -1.06 5.05
C MET A 21 3.91 -2.51 5.51
N ALA A 22 3.32 -3.45 4.74
CA ALA A 22 3.36 -4.87 5.07
C ALA A 22 4.80 -5.42 5.06
N LEU A 23 5.63 -5.01 4.08
CA LEU A 23 7.04 -5.38 4.03
C LEU A 23 7.83 -4.80 5.21
N GLN A 24 7.54 -3.56 5.61
CA GLN A 24 8.16 -2.95 6.78
C GLN A 24 7.84 -3.74 8.05
N GLN A 25 6.59 -4.15 8.26
CA GLN A 25 6.19 -5.00 9.39
C GLN A 25 6.89 -6.38 9.36
N ALA A 26 7.18 -6.91 8.16
CA ALA A 26 7.95 -8.15 7.98
C ALA A 26 9.47 -7.97 8.11
N GLY A 27 9.96 -6.75 8.39
CA GLY A 27 11.39 -6.44 8.48
C GLY A 27 12.11 -6.50 7.14
N VAL A 28 11.44 -6.12 6.05
CA VAL A 28 11.99 -6.00 4.70
C VAL A 28 11.94 -4.54 4.26
N ASP A 29 13.08 -3.97 3.87
CA ASP A 29 13.13 -2.60 3.37
C ASP A 29 12.39 -2.49 2.03
N SER A 30 11.74 -1.35 1.78
CA SER A 30 11.07 -1.08 0.51
C SER A 30 11.22 0.38 0.06
N VAL A 31 11.11 0.60 -1.25
CA VAL A 31 10.99 1.95 -1.85
C VAL A 31 9.85 1.92 -2.87
N VAL A 32 8.99 2.92 -2.81
CA VAL A 32 7.91 3.14 -3.78
C VAL A 32 8.36 4.16 -4.81
N TYR A 33 8.19 3.83 -6.08
CA TYR A 33 8.38 4.74 -7.21
C TYR A 33 7.02 5.05 -7.83
N GLU A 34 6.62 6.31 -7.77
CA GLU A 34 5.41 6.81 -8.41
C GLU A 34 5.80 7.72 -9.58
N ALA A 35 5.09 7.60 -10.70
CA ALA A 35 5.32 8.38 -11.91
C ALA A 35 4.89 9.84 -11.74
N TYR A 36 3.87 10.10 -10.92
CA TYR A 36 3.32 11.44 -10.69
C TYR A 36 3.91 12.08 -9.42
N ALA A 37 4.25 13.37 -9.51
CA ALA A 37 4.76 14.12 -8.34
C ALA A 37 3.67 14.51 -7.33
N GLY A 38 2.40 14.50 -7.75
CA GLY A 38 1.24 14.88 -6.93
C GLY A 38 0.31 13.70 -6.64
N GLY A 39 -0.58 13.90 -5.67
CA GLY A 39 -1.65 12.96 -5.34
C GLY A 39 -2.73 12.90 -6.42
N ALA A 40 -3.59 11.88 -6.31
CA ALA A 40 -4.71 11.66 -7.21
C ALA A 40 -6.00 12.35 -6.71
N ASP A 41 -5.86 13.49 -6.03
CA ASP A 41 -6.91 14.14 -5.22
C ASP A 41 -8.18 14.44 -6.04
N ASP A 42 -8.02 14.76 -7.33
CA ASP A 42 -9.12 15.08 -8.26
C ASP A 42 -9.47 13.95 -9.25
N ALA A 43 -8.82 12.79 -9.14
CA ALA A 43 -8.99 11.68 -10.10
C ALA A 43 -10.07 10.66 -9.69
N GLY A 44 -10.51 10.68 -8.43
CA GLY A 44 -11.42 9.68 -7.87
C GLY A 44 -12.89 10.06 -7.97
N ALA A 45 -13.75 9.12 -8.40
CA ALA A 45 -15.21 9.25 -8.29
C ALA A 45 -15.72 8.58 -7.00
N PHE A 46 -15.47 7.27 -6.84
CA PHE A 46 -15.80 6.47 -5.65
C PHE A 46 -14.86 5.26 -5.57
N LEU A 47 -14.49 4.83 -4.36
CA LEU A 47 -13.72 3.62 -4.10
C LEU A 47 -14.43 2.75 -3.06
N THR A 48 -14.60 1.47 -3.37
CA THR A 48 -15.09 0.46 -2.41
C THR A 48 -14.05 -0.63 -2.23
N PHE A 49 -13.88 -1.12 -1.01
CA PHE A 49 -13.06 -2.29 -0.73
C PHE A 49 -13.93 -3.54 -0.64
N ALA A 50 -13.58 -4.56 -1.43
CA ALA A 50 -14.07 -5.92 -1.18
C ALA A 50 -13.46 -6.47 0.11
N SER A 51 -13.99 -7.59 0.61
CA SER A 51 -13.55 -8.21 1.88
C SER A 51 -12.04 -8.46 1.95
N ASN A 52 -11.45 -8.97 0.86
CA ASN A 52 -10.02 -9.21 0.76
C ASN A 52 -9.19 -7.91 0.81
N GLY A 53 -9.72 -6.81 0.26
CA GLY A 53 -9.09 -5.49 0.34
C GLY A 53 -9.10 -4.96 1.77
N LEU A 54 -10.22 -5.10 2.48
CA LEU A 54 -10.31 -4.77 3.90
C LEU A 54 -9.38 -5.61 4.75
N ASP A 55 -9.25 -6.91 4.47
CA ASP A 55 -8.33 -7.80 5.18
C ASP A 55 -6.86 -7.40 4.96
N ALA A 56 -6.50 -6.98 3.74
CA ALA A 56 -5.17 -6.46 3.47
C ALA A 56 -4.88 -5.19 4.28
N LEU A 57 -5.86 -4.29 4.42
CA LEU A 57 -5.73 -3.10 5.25
C LEU A 57 -5.70 -3.43 6.75
N ARG A 58 -6.43 -4.44 7.21
CA ARG A 58 -6.37 -4.92 8.60
C ARG A 58 -4.99 -5.46 8.95
N ALA A 59 -4.36 -6.18 8.02
CA ALA A 59 -3.02 -6.74 8.23
C ALA A 59 -1.98 -5.65 8.56
N ILE A 60 -2.18 -4.42 8.06
CA ILE A 60 -1.31 -3.27 8.31
C ILE A 60 -1.92 -2.24 9.26
N ASP A 61 -3.00 -2.58 9.96
CA ASP A 61 -3.76 -1.71 10.85
C ASP A 61 -4.25 -0.38 10.20
N ALA A 62 -4.51 -0.38 8.90
CA ALA A 62 -4.99 0.80 8.15
C ALA A 62 -6.50 0.77 7.85
N HIS A 63 -7.19 -0.34 8.16
CA HIS A 63 -8.60 -0.54 7.84
C HIS A 63 -9.54 0.52 8.44
N HIS A 64 -9.18 1.11 9.58
CA HIS A 64 -9.96 2.15 10.24
C HIS A 64 -10.05 3.45 9.42
N LEU A 65 -9.16 3.67 8.46
CA LEU A 65 -9.18 4.84 7.57
C LEU A 65 -10.27 4.75 6.50
N VAL A 66 -10.84 3.56 6.29
CA VAL A 66 -11.80 3.29 5.20
C VAL A 66 -13.11 2.68 5.69
N LEU A 67 -13.24 2.48 7.02
CA LEU A 67 -14.46 2.04 7.68
C LEU A 67 -15.01 3.24 8.46
N ALA A 68 -16.04 3.89 7.89
CA ALA A 68 -16.88 4.85 8.60
C ALA A 68 -17.94 4.11 9.44
#